data_AF-A0A3A6KKX0-F1
#
_entry.id   AF-A0A3A6KKX0-F1
#
_cell.length_a   1.000
_cell.length_b   1.000
_cell.length_c   1.000
_cell.angle_alpha   90.00
_cell.angle_beta   90.00
_cell.angle_gamma   90.00
#
_symmetry.space_group_name_H-M   'P 1'
#
loop_
_entity.id
_entity.type
_entity.pdbx_description
1 polymer ?
#
loop_
_entity_poly.entity_id
_entity_poly.type
_entity_poly.pdbx_seq_one_letter_code
_entity_poly.pdbx_strand_id
1 'polypeptide(L)'
;MMKRKQIPGNMDSSPQKMSRRKALATMAGAVGLAALPGVGHALNPIKKERRDIQTSAFTSIHTMRNAVSRQFTTFDLNTKIKAHLVGPGEKSVLVDHTSPGVITRMWFTINGWFWENWDLSKERWPDPTILKMLILRIYWDGEDYPSVECPIGDFFGIGHCEYKHYMSKYIGMSSGGFYCYFPMPFKKVRIEVENLHHRLTTSVFLNANYDQLESLPEGMGRFHCLYNAGTNPGYEPLTILQTKGHGHFIGCSLSMQSWLPNYLGYLEAPEFIYIDTEDKSVPTIVGSGLEDYFNGGWYFREGEFCGELHGVPIKDPLRSMVSMYRYHEQDAICFNESFIFDFINPRKPEQTRPFKFSSAAFWYQDKAVPLAFKLPEKEKLVDWYRMRDTDHQAIP
;
A
#
# COMPACT_ATOMS: atom_id res chain seq x y z
N MET A 1 -4.73 -40.09 64.30
CA MET A 1 -4.20 -41.46 64.51
C MET A 1 -3.21 -41.73 63.38
N MET A 2 -1.97 -42.14 63.75
CA MET A 2 -0.81 -42.48 62.89
C MET A 2 -0.14 -41.32 62.10
N LYS A 3 0.98 -40.77 62.60
CA LYS A 3 2.41 -41.21 62.48
C LYS A 3 2.96 -40.98 61.06
N ARG A 4 4.20 -40.52 60.79
CA ARG A 4 5.33 -39.86 61.49
C ARG A 4 6.45 -39.79 60.43
N LYS A 5 7.20 -38.67 60.33
CA LYS A 5 8.67 -38.51 60.05
C LYS A 5 9.26 -39.22 58.80
N GLN A 6 10.24 -38.66 58.05
CA GLN A 6 11.51 -38.07 58.50
C GLN A 6 12.23 -37.36 57.33
N ILE A 7 12.99 -36.31 57.66
CA ILE A 7 13.88 -35.46 56.84
C ILE A 7 15.35 -35.86 57.17
N PRO A 8 16.43 -35.17 56.72
CA PRO A 8 17.05 -34.92 55.40
C PRO A 8 18.46 -35.58 55.28
N GLY A 9 19.16 -35.35 54.15
CA GLY A 9 20.61 -35.47 54.06
C GLY A 9 21.20 -34.59 52.95
N ASN A 10 21.85 -33.50 53.35
CA ASN A 10 22.62 -32.57 52.52
C ASN A 10 24.09 -33.02 52.51
N MET A 11 24.83 -32.91 51.41
CA MET A 11 26.26 -32.57 51.47
C MET A 11 26.83 -32.22 50.09
N ASP A 12 27.52 -31.09 50.10
CA ASP A 12 28.26 -30.42 49.04
C ASP A 12 29.73 -30.89 49.05
N SER A 13 30.40 -30.85 47.89
CA SER A 13 31.85 -30.60 47.68
C SER A 13 32.38 -31.21 46.37
N SER A 14 33.00 -30.35 45.56
CA SER A 14 33.99 -30.67 44.52
C SER A 14 35.41 -30.51 45.12
N PRO A 15 36.57 -30.76 44.44
CA PRO A 15 36.82 -31.10 43.02
C PRO A 15 37.90 -32.19 42.78
N GLN A 16 38.07 -32.68 41.53
CA GLN A 16 39.33 -33.31 41.11
C GLN A 16 39.67 -33.07 39.63
N LYS A 17 40.95 -32.72 39.40
CA LYS A 17 41.62 -32.44 38.12
C LYS A 17 42.04 -33.75 37.43
N MET A 18 42.02 -33.77 36.10
CA MET A 18 42.94 -34.59 35.30
C MET A 18 43.26 -33.94 33.95
N SER A 19 44.55 -33.82 33.66
CA SER A 19 45.16 -33.37 32.39
C SER A 19 45.28 -34.56 31.40
N ARG A 20 45.59 -34.50 30.09
CA ARG A 20 46.56 -33.68 29.32
C ARG A 20 46.48 -34.08 27.82
N ARG A 21 46.94 -33.16 26.94
CA ARG A 21 47.50 -33.31 25.55
C ARG A 21 46.50 -33.42 24.39
N LYS A 22 46.70 -32.79 23.22
CA LYS A 22 47.79 -31.91 22.71
C LYS A 22 47.30 -31.21 21.42
N ALA A 23 47.73 -29.96 21.28
CA ALA A 23 48.17 -29.22 20.09
C ALA A 23 47.44 -29.38 18.74
N LEU A 24 46.98 -28.25 18.19
CA LEU A 24 47.00 -28.01 16.75
C LEU A 24 47.54 -26.60 16.46
N ALA A 25 48.48 -26.58 15.54
CA ALA A 25 49.34 -25.47 15.17
C ALA A 25 48.72 -24.64 14.04
N THR A 26 48.87 -23.33 14.20
CA THR A 26 49.28 -22.29 13.25
C THR A 26 48.74 -22.28 11.80
N MET A 27 48.14 -21.11 11.50
CA MET A 27 47.87 -20.49 10.21
C MET A 27 49.07 -20.40 9.24
N ALA A 28 48.81 -20.32 7.92
CA ALA A 28 48.96 -19.10 7.11
C ALA A 28 48.96 -19.38 5.59
N GLY A 29 48.40 -18.43 4.81
CA GLY A 29 48.54 -18.29 3.34
C GLY A 29 47.18 -18.06 2.65
N ALA A 30 46.64 -16.84 2.57
CA ALA A 30 46.86 -15.81 1.51
C ALA A 30 46.36 -16.32 0.13
N VAL A 31 45.52 -15.68 -0.70
CA VAL A 31 44.98 -14.32 -0.87
C VAL A 31 43.66 -14.49 -1.66
N GLY A 32 42.61 -13.73 -1.36
CA GLY A 32 41.37 -13.75 -2.14
C GLY A 32 40.58 -12.45 -1.99
N LEU A 33 40.20 -11.84 -3.13
CA LEU A 33 39.52 -10.55 -3.26
C LEU A 33 38.33 -10.40 -2.31
N ALA A 34 38.20 -9.19 -1.73
CA ALA A 34 37.06 -8.78 -0.93
C ALA A 34 35.79 -8.69 -1.79
N ALA A 35 34.90 -9.67 -1.63
CA ALA A 35 33.48 -9.55 -1.93
C ALA A 35 32.72 -9.57 -0.59
N LEU A 36 31.89 -8.56 -0.36
CA LEU A 36 31.01 -8.44 0.81
C LEU A 36 30.04 -9.64 0.86
N PRO A 37 29.94 -10.41 1.97
CA PRO A 37 29.00 -11.52 2.04
C PRO A 37 27.63 -11.04 2.51
N GLY A 38 26.74 -10.74 1.56
CA GLY A 38 25.30 -10.82 1.77
C GLY A 38 24.83 -12.24 1.45
N VAL A 39 24.95 -13.16 2.40
CA VAL A 39 24.56 -14.57 2.20
C VAL A 39 23.24 -14.84 2.93
N GLY A 40 22.13 -14.74 2.19
CA GLY A 40 20.87 -15.38 2.56
C GLY A 40 20.90 -16.84 2.11
N HIS A 41 21.02 -17.79 3.03
CA HIS A 41 20.91 -19.22 2.73
C HIS A 41 19.44 -19.60 2.48
N ALA A 42 19.12 -19.97 1.24
CA ALA A 42 17.93 -20.76 0.94
C ALA A 42 18.21 -22.23 1.30
N LEU A 43 17.40 -22.80 2.20
CA LEU A 43 17.50 -24.21 2.58
C LEU A 43 16.71 -25.11 1.59
N ASN A 44 17.41 -26.13 1.10
CA ASN A 44 17.02 -27.36 0.38
C ASN A 44 16.51 -27.29 -1.08
N PRO A 45 17.02 -28.16 -1.98
CA PRO A 45 16.50 -28.33 -3.33
C PRO A 45 15.24 -29.20 -3.35
N ILE A 46 14.20 -28.75 -4.06
CA ILE A 46 12.91 -29.44 -4.21
C ILE A 46 12.97 -30.39 -5.41
N LYS A 47 12.46 -31.62 -5.24
CA LYS A 47 12.24 -32.60 -6.31
C LYS A 47 11.16 -32.10 -7.28
N LYS A 48 11.48 -32.12 -8.57
CA LYS A 48 10.57 -31.80 -9.70
C LYS A 48 9.42 -32.82 -9.80
N GLU A 49 8.21 -32.39 -9.43
CA GLU A 49 6.98 -32.89 -10.05
C GLU A 49 6.22 -31.68 -10.61
N ARG A 50 6.06 -31.61 -11.93
CA ARG A 50 5.15 -30.65 -12.57
C ARG A 50 3.73 -31.05 -12.19
N ARG A 51 3.12 -30.31 -11.27
CA ARG A 51 1.67 -30.29 -11.06
C ARG A 51 1.23 -28.84 -11.19
N ASP A 52 0.15 -28.59 -11.92
CA ASP A 52 -0.37 -27.25 -12.18
C ASP A 52 -0.52 -26.47 -10.87
N ILE A 53 0.30 -25.43 -10.70
CA ILE A 53 0.29 -24.61 -9.51
C ILE A 53 -0.90 -23.66 -9.61
N GLN A 54 -2.02 -24.02 -9.00
CA GLN A 54 -3.08 -23.05 -8.71
C GLN A 54 -2.58 -22.10 -7.62
N THR A 55 -2.40 -20.84 -7.98
CA THR A 55 -1.92 -19.81 -7.06
C THR A 55 -2.97 -19.47 -6.00
N SER A 56 -2.52 -19.25 -4.76
CA SER A 56 -3.39 -19.11 -3.58
C SER A 56 -4.40 -17.97 -3.62
N ALA A 57 -4.08 -16.88 -4.31
CA ALA A 57 -4.92 -15.68 -4.38
C ALA A 57 -6.30 -15.94 -5.00
N PHE A 58 -6.46 -17.04 -5.74
CA PHE A 58 -7.65 -17.30 -6.56
C PHE A 58 -8.34 -18.63 -6.24
N THR A 59 -7.99 -19.27 -5.13
CA THR A 59 -8.58 -20.56 -4.71
C THR A 59 -9.42 -20.40 -3.46
N SER A 60 -10.55 -21.12 -3.42
CA SER A 60 -11.41 -21.14 -2.22
C SER A 60 -10.63 -21.61 -0.98
N ILE A 61 -11.01 -21.11 0.20
CA ILE A 61 -10.30 -21.39 1.46
C ILE A 61 -10.27 -22.87 1.84
N HIS A 62 -11.23 -23.67 1.36
CA HIS A 62 -11.29 -25.11 1.64
C HIS A 62 -10.50 -25.97 0.63
N THR A 63 -9.99 -25.37 -0.45
CA THR A 63 -9.18 -26.07 -1.45
C THR A 63 -7.73 -26.11 -0.99
N MET A 64 -7.14 -27.32 -0.88
CA MET A 64 -5.74 -27.48 -0.51
C MET A 64 -4.83 -26.87 -1.58
N ARG A 65 -3.87 -26.05 -1.14
CA ARG A 65 -2.97 -25.29 -2.01
C ARG A 65 -1.58 -25.91 -1.98
N ASN A 66 -0.93 -25.98 -3.15
CA ASN A 66 0.47 -26.36 -3.26
C ASN A 66 1.31 -25.10 -3.50
N ALA A 67 1.70 -24.41 -2.44
CA ALA A 67 2.43 -23.16 -2.49
C ALA A 67 3.52 -23.10 -1.40
N VAL A 68 4.58 -22.33 -1.66
CA VAL A 68 5.63 -22.05 -0.68
C VAL A 68 5.44 -20.64 -0.15
N SER A 69 4.81 -20.52 1.02
CA SER A 69 4.58 -19.21 1.64
C SER A 69 5.86 -18.62 2.21
N ARG A 70 6.05 -17.33 1.95
CA ARG A 70 7.19 -16.52 2.35
C ARG A 70 6.71 -15.16 2.86
N GLN A 71 7.63 -14.39 3.42
CA GLN A 71 7.34 -13.07 3.96
C GLN A 71 8.49 -12.11 3.68
N PHE A 72 8.16 -10.91 3.21
CA PHE A 72 9.04 -9.75 3.32
C PHE A 72 8.68 -8.99 4.60
N THR A 73 9.70 -8.62 5.38
CA THR A 73 9.49 -7.87 6.62
C THR A 73 10.62 -6.90 6.87
N THR A 74 10.31 -5.76 7.49
CA THR A 74 11.33 -4.82 8.01
C THR A 74 11.93 -5.28 9.34
N PHE A 75 11.44 -6.39 9.91
CA PHE A 75 12.01 -6.95 11.13
C PHE A 75 13.34 -7.66 10.85
N ASP A 76 14.42 -7.12 11.40
CA ASP A 76 15.73 -7.75 11.34
C ASP A 76 15.90 -8.78 12.47
N LEU A 77 16.14 -10.03 12.09
CA LEU A 77 16.25 -11.16 13.03
C LEU A 77 17.48 -11.07 13.94
N ASN A 78 18.54 -10.40 13.53
CA ASN A 78 19.79 -10.30 14.28
C ASN A 78 19.73 -9.14 15.27
N THR A 79 19.31 -7.96 14.80
CA THR A 79 19.28 -6.73 15.61
C THR A 79 17.98 -6.55 16.40
N LYS A 80 16.92 -7.28 16.04
CA LYS A 80 15.55 -7.15 16.58
C LYS A 80 14.91 -5.78 16.32
N ILE A 81 15.47 -5.00 15.40
CA ILE A 81 14.89 -3.74 14.93
C ILE A 81 13.67 -4.07 14.06
N LYS A 82 12.53 -3.46 14.36
CA LYS A 82 11.24 -3.73 13.70
C LYS A 82 10.96 -2.88 12.47
N ALA A 83 11.47 -1.65 12.48
CA ALA A 83 11.15 -0.64 11.48
C ALA A 83 12.40 -0.21 10.73
N HIS A 84 12.19 0.15 9.48
CA HIS A 84 13.17 0.88 8.69
C HIS A 84 12.95 2.38 8.90
N LEU A 85 13.97 3.10 9.36
CA LEU A 85 13.89 4.56 9.51
C LEU A 85 14.14 5.21 8.15
N VAL A 86 13.30 6.16 7.76
CA VAL A 86 13.39 6.90 6.50
C VAL A 86 13.41 8.39 6.81
N GLY A 87 14.58 9.01 6.66
CA GLY A 87 14.80 10.43 6.94
C GLY A 87 14.22 11.38 5.88
N PRO A 88 14.21 12.69 6.15
CA PRO A 88 13.83 13.70 5.17
C PRO A 88 14.62 13.61 3.85
N GLY A 89 13.90 13.53 2.72
CA GLY A 89 14.47 13.36 1.38
C GLY A 89 15.07 11.99 1.10
N GLU A 90 15.00 11.05 2.05
CA GLU A 90 15.56 9.72 1.88
C GLU A 90 14.64 8.86 1.01
N LYS A 91 15.27 8.11 0.10
CA LYS A 91 14.66 7.04 -0.67
C LYS A 91 15.26 5.72 -0.22
N SER A 92 14.41 4.80 0.23
CA SER A 92 14.83 3.54 0.86
C SER A 92 14.14 2.35 0.19
N VAL A 93 14.95 1.35 -0.20
CA VAL A 93 14.45 0.08 -0.74
C VAL A 93 14.12 -0.86 0.42
N LEU A 94 12.84 -1.19 0.59
CA LEU A 94 12.35 -2.09 1.64
C LEU A 94 12.43 -3.56 1.22
N VAL A 95 12.22 -3.82 -0.07
CA VAL A 95 12.26 -5.16 -0.67
C VAL A 95 12.95 -5.09 -2.02
N ASP A 96 13.87 -6.01 -2.27
CA ASP A 96 14.44 -6.31 -3.58
C ASP A 96 14.51 -7.83 -3.74
N HIS A 97 13.62 -8.38 -4.57
CA HIS A 97 13.45 -9.82 -4.72
C HIS A 97 13.37 -10.25 -6.17
N THR A 98 14.17 -11.25 -6.52
CA THR A 98 14.40 -11.66 -7.92
C THR A 98 13.75 -12.99 -8.32
N SER A 99 13.01 -13.63 -7.41
CA SER A 99 12.30 -14.89 -7.70
C SER A 99 10.81 -14.64 -7.91
N PRO A 100 10.14 -15.38 -8.82
CA PRO A 100 8.71 -15.21 -9.06
C PRO A 100 7.83 -15.48 -7.83
N GLY A 101 6.70 -14.79 -7.76
CA GLY A 101 5.71 -15.00 -6.72
C GLY A 101 4.45 -14.16 -6.89
N VAL A 102 3.54 -14.28 -5.92
CA VAL A 102 2.34 -13.45 -5.81
C VAL A 102 2.25 -12.90 -4.40
N ILE A 103 2.35 -11.58 -4.23
CA ILE A 103 2.05 -10.93 -2.94
C ILE A 103 0.55 -11.11 -2.69
N THR A 104 0.18 -11.66 -1.54
CA THR A 104 -1.21 -11.95 -1.15
C THR A 104 -1.71 -11.01 -0.05
N ARG A 105 -0.78 -10.38 0.67
CA ARG A 105 -1.07 -9.42 1.72
C ARG A 105 0.11 -8.49 1.87
N MET A 106 -0.14 -7.19 1.96
CA MET A 106 0.78 -6.21 2.53
C MET A 106 0.15 -5.59 3.75
N TRP A 107 0.97 -5.36 4.77
CA TRP A 107 0.62 -4.57 5.92
C TRP A 107 1.74 -3.58 6.18
N PHE A 108 1.36 -2.35 6.45
CA PHE A 108 2.24 -1.28 6.87
C PHE A 108 1.77 -0.71 8.20
N THR A 109 2.70 -0.16 8.98
CA THR A 109 2.39 0.94 9.89
C THR A 109 3.53 1.95 9.81
N ILE A 110 3.19 3.21 10.04
CA ILE A 110 4.12 4.33 10.02
C ILE A 110 3.78 5.28 11.17
N ASN A 111 4.77 5.97 11.72
CA ASN A 111 4.58 7.04 12.72
C ASN A 111 4.69 8.42 12.07
N GLY A 112 4.54 9.47 12.89
CA GLY A 112 4.61 10.88 12.49
C GLY A 112 3.26 11.56 12.29
N TRP A 113 2.18 10.83 12.05
CA TRP A 113 0.82 11.39 11.89
C TRP A 113 -0.01 11.37 13.18
N PHE A 114 0.54 10.86 14.29
CA PHE A 114 -0.09 10.78 15.60
C PHE A 114 0.93 11.04 16.71
N TRP A 115 0.45 11.30 17.92
CA TRP A 115 1.30 11.58 19.07
C TRP A 115 2.18 10.39 19.46
N GLU A 116 3.49 10.61 19.56
CA GLU A 116 4.45 9.57 19.91
C GLU A 116 4.84 9.67 21.40
N ASN A 117 3.97 9.18 22.29
CA ASN A 117 4.16 9.32 23.75
C ASN A 117 5.05 8.26 24.41
N TRP A 118 5.65 7.34 23.64
CA TRP A 118 6.48 6.25 24.20
C TRP A 118 7.94 6.65 24.47
N ASP A 119 8.44 7.77 23.95
CA ASP A 119 9.78 8.29 24.20
C ASP A 119 9.71 9.73 24.72
N LEU A 120 9.50 9.88 26.03
CA LEU A 120 9.40 11.19 26.69
C LEU A 120 10.71 11.99 26.69
N SER A 121 11.84 11.40 26.24
CA SER A 121 13.11 12.13 26.13
C SER A 121 13.16 13.05 24.90
N LYS A 122 12.24 12.86 23.95
CA LYS A 122 12.15 13.63 22.71
C LYS A 122 10.70 13.99 22.44
N GLU A 123 10.41 15.29 22.50
CA GLU A 123 9.11 15.79 22.09
C GLU A 123 8.93 15.59 20.57
N ARG A 124 7.89 14.85 20.18
CA ARG A 124 7.58 14.54 18.78
C ARG A 124 6.16 14.97 18.46
N TRP A 125 6.06 16.14 17.83
CA TRP A 125 4.80 16.67 17.35
C TRP A 125 4.36 15.92 16.08
N PRO A 126 3.08 15.51 15.98
CA PRO A 126 2.57 14.93 14.76
C PRO A 126 2.53 15.97 13.63
N ASP A 127 2.89 15.55 12.43
CA ASP A 127 2.69 16.28 11.19
C ASP A 127 2.02 15.32 10.18
N PRO A 128 0.69 15.33 10.08
CA PRO A 128 -0.04 14.32 9.32
C PRO A 128 0.17 14.46 7.80
N THR A 129 0.85 15.51 7.35
CA THR A 129 1.34 15.61 5.96
C THR A 129 2.26 14.46 5.57
N ILE A 130 2.88 13.75 6.53
CA ILE A 130 3.65 12.54 6.25
C ILE A 130 2.84 11.47 5.50
N LEU A 131 1.51 11.42 5.69
CA LEU A 131 0.62 10.50 4.96
C LEU A 131 0.57 10.80 3.46
N LYS A 132 0.83 12.05 3.06
CA LYS A 132 0.91 12.47 1.66
C LYS A 132 2.34 12.65 1.14
N MET A 133 3.33 12.74 2.04
CA MET A 133 4.73 12.95 1.67
C MET A 133 5.58 11.68 1.72
N LEU A 134 5.11 10.60 2.35
CA LEU A 134 5.74 9.28 2.22
C LEU A 134 5.19 8.57 0.98
N ILE A 135 6.02 8.45 -0.06
CA ILE A 135 5.64 7.91 -1.36
C ILE A 135 5.98 6.43 -1.40
N LEU A 136 4.98 5.59 -1.68
CA LEU A 136 5.16 4.18 -1.97
C LEU A 136 5.42 4.00 -3.47
N ARG A 137 6.49 3.26 -3.80
CA ARG A 137 6.76 2.80 -5.16
C ARG A 137 6.93 1.30 -5.24
N ILE A 138 6.31 0.68 -6.24
CA ILE A 138 6.53 -0.74 -6.54
C ILE A 138 6.88 -0.90 -8.02
N TYR A 139 7.97 -1.62 -8.25
CA TYR A 139 8.52 -1.92 -9.56
C TYR A 139 8.41 -3.43 -9.79
N TRP A 140 7.94 -3.80 -10.98
CA TRP A 140 7.75 -5.19 -11.36
C TRP A 140 8.78 -5.61 -12.40
N ASP A 141 9.15 -6.89 -12.37
CA ASP A 141 9.86 -7.62 -13.41
C ASP A 141 11.23 -7.05 -13.82
N GLY A 142 11.77 -6.11 -13.05
CA GLY A 142 13.06 -5.46 -13.29
C GLY A 142 12.97 -4.18 -14.12
N GLU A 143 11.77 -3.65 -14.35
CA GLU A 143 11.58 -2.35 -15.01
C GLU A 143 12.17 -1.21 -14.16
N ASP A 144 12.65 -0.16 -14.83
CA ASP A 144 13.23 1.03 -14.21
C ASP A 144 12.17 2.08 -13.80
N TYR A 145 10.93 1.92 -14.29
CA TYR A 145 9.76 2.71 -13.92
C TYR A 145 8.86 1.99 -12.91
N PRO A 146 8.22 2.71 -11.97
CA PRO A 146 7.24 2.12 -11.07
C PRO A 146 5.92 1.84 -11.81
N SER A 147 5.25 0.75 -11.43
CA SER A 147 3.85 0.49 -11.80
C SER A 147 2.88 0.86 -10.67
N VAL A 148 3.39 1.09 -9.47
CA VAL A 148 2.68 1.70 -8.34
C VAL A 148 3.49 2.92 -7.93
N GLU A 149 2.90 4.11 -7.97
CA GLU A 149 3.48 5.33 -7.41
C GLU A 149 2.36 6.16 -6.77
N CYS A 150 2.35 6.22 -5.43
CA CYS A 150 1.27 6.88 -4.70
C CYS A 150 1.72 7.27 -3.28
N PRO A 151 1.29 8.42 -2.73
CA PRO A 151 1.41 8.67 -1.32
C PRO A 151 0.74 7.58 -0.48
N ILE A 152 1.34 7.21 0.65
CA ILE A 152 0.89 6.04 1.43
C ILE A 152 -0.56 6.19 1.93
N GLY A 153 -0.99 7.38 2.37
CA GLY A 153 -2.36 7.63 2.79
C GLY A 153 -3.36 7.41 1.67
N ASP A 154 -3.08 7.98 0.49
CA ASP A 154 -3.93 7.87 -0.71
C ASP A 154 -3.97 6.43 -1.25
N PHE A 155 -2.85 5.70 -1.22
CA PHE A 155 -2.81 4.29 -1.61
C PHE A 155 -3.74 3.44 -0.73
N PHE A 156 -3.86 3.77 0.55
CA PHE A 156 -4.77 3.14 1.50
C PHE A 156 -6.11 3.89 1.62
N GLY A 157 -6.48 4.67 0.61
CA GLY A 157 -7.84 5.14 0.37
C GLY A 157 -8.24 6.48 0.98
N ILE A 158 -7.37 7.13 1.75
CA ILE A 158 -7.68 8.41 2.41
C ILE A 158 -6.67 9.49 2.03
N GLY A 159 -7.17 10.53 1.37
CA GLY A 159 -6.43 11.76 1.09
C GLY A 159 -6.44 12.73 2.29
N HIS A 160 -6.46 14.03 2.02
CA HIS A 160 -6.59 15.10 3.05
C HIS A 160 -5.53 15.18 4.15
N CYS A 161 -4.43 14.43 4.04
CA CYS A 161 -3.44 14.30 5.12
C CYS A 161 -4.12 13.78 6.40
N GLU A 162 -4.97 12.76 6.30
CA GLU A 162 -5.71 12.25 7.45
C GLU A 162 -5.65 10.72 7.51
N TYR A 163 -5.51 10.19 8.72
CA TYR A 163 -5.77 8.78 8.99
C TYR A 163 -7.22 8.62 9.42
N LYS A 164 -7.97 7.71 8.79
CA LYS A 164 -9.32 7.36 9.22
C LYS A 164 -9.42 5.86 9.36
N HIS A 165 -9.87 5.37 10.52
CA HIS A 165 -10.15 3.95 10.67
C HIS A 165 -11.33 3.59 9.76
N TYR A 166 -11.08 2.75 8.75
CA TYR A 166 -12.11 2.16 7.91
C TYR A 166 -11.66 0.80 7.38
N MET A 167 -12.64 -0.05 7.03
CA MET A 167 -12.38 -1.38 6.51
C MET A 167 -13.09 -1.58 5.17
N SER A 168 -12.36 -2.07 4.19
CA SER A 168 -12.88 -2.63 2.94
C SER A 168 -12.27 -4.01 2.67
N LYS A 169 -12.69 -4.66 1.59
CA LYS A 169 -12.21 -5.99 1.20
C LYS A 169 -10.72 -5.98 0.82
N TYR A 170 -10.28 -4.96 0.08
CA TYR A 170 -8.95 -4.96 -0.51
C TYR A 170 -7.96 -4.06 0.20
N ILE A 171 -8.32 -2.83 0.54
CA ILE A 171 -7.43 -1.90 1.24
C ILE A 171 -8.13 -1.25 2.43
N GLY A 172 -7.39 -0.87 3.45
CA GLY A 172 -7.96 -0.14 4.56
C GLY A 172 -6.97 0.28 5.62
N MET A 173 -7.49 0.98 6.61
CA MET A 173 -6.76 1.55 7.73
C MET A 173 -7.41 1.05 9.02
N SER A 174 -6.74 0.15 9.74
CA SER A 174 -7.27 -0.53 10.92
C SER A 174 -6.39 -0.28 12.14
N SER A 175 -6.88 0.51 13.11
CA SER A 175 -6.20 0.79 14.39
C SER A 175 -4.68 1.07 14.28
N GLY A 176 -4.28 2.00 13.41
CA GLY A 176 -2.89 2.40 13.16
C GLY A 176 -2.14 1.53 12.14
N GLY A 177 -2.74 0.43 11.69
CA GLY A 177 -2.24 -0.39 10.59
C GLY A 177 -2.88 -0.01 9.26
N PHE A 178 -2.16 -0.24 8.17
CA PHE A 178 -2.61 -0.09 6.80
C PHE A 178 -2.50 -1.45 6.14
N TYR A 179 -3.56 -1.93 5.48
CA TYR A 179 -3.55 -3.26 4.86
C TYR A 179 -3.93 -3.19 3.37
N CYS A 180 -3.33 -4.09 2.59
CA CYS A 180 -3.67 -4.31 1.19
C CYS A 180 -3.70 -5.81 0.90
N TYR A 181 -4.79 -6.27 0.30
CA TYR A 181 -5.07 -7.67 -0.07
C TYR A 181 -5.24 -7.83 -1.58
N PHE A 182 -4.96 -6.80 -2.39
CA PHE A 182 -4.86 -6.98 -3.83
C PHE A 182 -3.74 -7.97 -4.15
N PRO A 183 -3.99 -9.04 -4.92
CA PRO A 183 -2.95 -9.98 -5.29
C PRO A 183 -1.99 -9.34 -6.29
N MET A 184 -0.68 -9.41 -6.07
CA MET A 184 0.30 -8.78 -6.97
C MET A 184 1.25 -9.85 -7.49
N PRO A 185 0.99 -10.44 -8.67
CA PRO A 185 1.92 -11.34 -9.33
C PRO A 185 3.18 -10.60 -9.82
N PHE A 186 4.34 -11.21 -9.70
CA PHE A 186 5.61 -10.64 -10.13
C PHE A 186 6.64 -11.72 -10.48
N LYS A 187 7.54 -11.44 -11.43
CA LYS A 187 8.78 -12.22 -11.68
C LYS A 187 9.92 -11.71 -10.81
N LYS A 188 9.98 -10.39 -10.65
CA LYS A 188 10.86 -9.66 -9.72
C LYS A 188 10.05 -8.53 -9.10
N VAL A 189 10.36 -8.16 -7.86
CA VAL A 189 9.70 -7.05 -7.17
C VAL A 189 10.74 -6.19 -6.47
N ARG A 190 10.60 -4.87 -6.63
CA ARG A 190 11.26 -3.89 -5.77
C ARG A 190 10.19 -3.02 -5.12
N ILE A 191 10.17 -2.96 -3.78
CA ILE A 191 9.31 -2.06 -3.00
C ILE A 191 10.20 -0.99 -2.39
N GLU A 192 9.86 0.27 -2.67
CA GLU A 192 10.61 1.44 -2.24
C GLU A 192 9.66 2.42 -1.55
N VAL A 193 10.20 3.14 -0.57
CA VAL A 193 9.55 4.31 0.00
C VAL A 193 10.46 5.52 -0.14
N GLU A 194 9.87 6.69 -0.38
CA GLU A 194 10.59 7.96 -0.38
C GLU A 194 9.89 8.94 0.56
N ASN A 195 10.63 9.52 1.49
CA ASN A 195 10.09 10.49 2.42
C ASN A 195 10.37 11.90 1.92
N LEU A 196 9.37 12.53 1.29
CA LEU A 196 9.44 13.91 0.83
C LEU A 196 9.24 14.95 1.94
N HIS A 197 8.98 14.49 3.17
CA HIS A 197 8.76 15.38 4.29
C HIS A 197 10.07 16.09 4.68
N HIS A 198 9.97 17.37 5.01
CA HIS A 198 11.12 18.26 5.19
C HIS A 198 11.80 18.17 6.58
N ARG A 199 11.12 17.59 7.58
CA ARG A 199 11.62 17.48 8.97
C ARG A 199 11.53 16.07 9.59
N LEU A 200 10.36 15.44 9.51
CA LEU A 200 10.10 14.13 10.10
C LEU A 200 10.94 13.01 9.47
N THR A 201 11.62 12.25 10.32
CA THR A 201 12.02 10.87 10.04
C THR A 201 10.87 9.95 10.44
N THR A 202 10.42 9.10 9.53
CA THR A 202 9.36 8.12 9.80
C THR A 202 9.94 6.71 9.89
N SER A 203 9.34 5.90 10.75
CA SER A 203 9.60 4.49 10.94
C SER A 203 8.61 3.72 10.09
N VAL A 204 9.10 3.05 9.05
CA VAL A 204 8.28 2.23 8.17
C VAL A 204 8.38 0.78 8.60
N PHE A 205 7.23 0.22 8.98
CA PHE A 205 7.07 -1.19 9.26
C PHE A 205 6.38 -1.83 8.07
N LEU A 206 6.91 -2.95 7.58
CA LEU A 206 6.30 -3.73 6.49
C LEU A 206 6.22 -5.19 6.91
N ASN A 207 5.07 -5.81 6.62
CA ASN A 207 4.91 -7.26 6.54
C ASN A 207 4.13 -7.59 5.28
N ALA A 208 4.81 -8.14 4.27
CA ALA A 208 4.18 -8.62 3.05
C ALA A 208 4.28 -10.14 2.93
N ASN A 209 3.14 -10.82 2.95
CA ASN A 209 3.07 -12.26 2.69
C ASN A 209 2.97 -12.49 1.19
N TYR A 210 3.69 -13.50 0.71
CA TYR A 210 3.64 -13.88 -0.69
C TYR A 210 3.84 -15.38 -0.83
N ASP A 211 3.31 -15.93 -1.91
CA ASP A 211 3.62 -17.28 -2.33
C ASP A 211 4.73 -17.26 -3.37
N GLN A 212 5.80 -17.98 -3.08
CA GLN A 212 6.91 -18.17 -4.00
C GLN A 212 6.55 -19.21 -5.06
N LEU A 213 6.86 -18.90 -6.30
CA LEU A 213 6.58 -19.74 -7.47
C LEU A 213 7.88 -20.06 -8.20
N GLU A 214 7.93 -21.22 -8.86
CA GLU A 214 9.03 -21.53 -9.80
C GLU A 214 8.95 -20.63 -11.05
N SER A 215 7.72 -20.40 -11.54
CA SER A 215 7.38 -19.51 -12.64
C SER A 215 5.96 -18.98 -12.48
N LEU A 216 5.69 -17.78 -12.97
CA LEU A 216 4.32 -17.27 -13.05
C LEU A 216 3.52 -18.08 -14.09
N PRO A 217 2.28 -18.50 -13.76
CA PRO A 217 1.31 -18.96 -14.75
C PRO A 217 1.05 -17.93 -15.84
N GLU A 218 0.65 -18.40 -17.02
CA GLU A 218 0.24 -17.54 -18.13
C GLU A 218 -1.02 -16.73 -17.76
N GLY A 219 -1.16 -15.53 -18.32
CA GLY A 219 -2.31 -14.65 -18.08
C GLY A 219 -2.28 -13.90 -16.74
N MET A 220 -1.25 -14.06 -15.91
CA MET A 220 -1.10 -13.27 -14.69
C MET A 220 -0.68 -11.84 -14.99
N GLY A 221 -1.59 -10.90 -14.78
CA GLY A 221 -1.31 -9.47 -14.89
C GLY A 221 -0.36 -8.94 -13.82
N ARG A 222 0.04 -7.68 -13.98
CA ARG A 222 0.72 -6.86 -12.97
C ARG A 222 -0.27 -5.87 -12.40
N PHE A 223 -0.20 -5.68 -11.10
CA PHE A 223 -1.01 -4.70 -10.38
C PHE A 223 -0.41 -3.31 -10.58
N HIS A 224 -1.26 -2.33 -10.82
CA HIS A 224 -0.85 -0.94 -10.96
C HIS A 224 -1.62 -0.03 -10.02
N CYS A 225 -0.98 1.05 -9.63
CA CYS A 225 -1.61 2.15 -8.93
C CYS A 225 -1.07 3.48 -9.45
N LEU A 226 -1.98 4.31 -9.95
CA LEU A 226 -1.68 5.64 -10.49
C LEU A 226 -2.28 6.68 -9.57
N TYR A 227 -1.41 7.56 -9.07
CA TYR A 227 -1.80 8.73 -8.33
C TYR A 227 -2.03 9.92 -9.26
N ASN A 228 -3.12 10.64 -9.06
CA ASN A 228 -3.36 11.93 -9.68
C ASN A 228 -3.86 12.91 -8.62
N ALA A 229 -3.44 14.17 -8.69
CA ALA A 229 -3.92 15.21 -7.81
C ALA A 229 -3.80 16.58 -8.46
N GLY A 230 -4.65 17.51 -8.04
CA GLY A 230 -4.62 18.85 -8.60
C GLY A 230 -5.75 19.75 -8.12
N THR A 231 -5.85 20.89 -8.79
CA THR A 231 -6.96 21.83 -8.64
C THR A 231 -7.77 21.81 -9.91
N ASN A 232 -9.07 21.58 -9.79
CA ASN A 232 -10.00 21.66 -10.90
C ASN A 232 -10.84 22.94 -10.72
N PRO A 233 -11.05 23.76 -11.76
CA PRO A 233 -11.84 24.98 -11.66
C PRO A 233 -13.35 24.71 -11.47
N GLY A 234 -13.79 23.46 -11.57
CA GLY A 234 -15.14 22.98 -11.31
C GLY A 234 -15.83 22.38 -12.54
N TYR A 235 -15.37 22.74 -13.74
CA TYR A 235 -15.99 22.40 -15.03
C TYR A 235 -15.08 21.61 -15.97
N GLU A 236 -13.79 21.46 -15.64
CA GLU A 236 -12.87 20.64 -16.44
C GLU A 236 -13.06 19.15 -16.11
N PRO A 237 -12.79 18.22 -17.05
CA PRO A 237 -12.76 16.81 -16.75
C PRO A 237 -11.78 16.47 -15.61
N LEU A 238 -12.22 15.61 -14.69
CA LEU A 238 -11.37 15.01 -13.67
C LEU A 238 -10.97 13.60 -14.14
N THR A 239 -9.73 13.45 -14.64
CA THR A 239 -9.23 12.14 -15.08
C THR A 239 -8.74 11.29 -13.90
N ILE A 240 -9.30 10.10 -13.77
CA ILE A 240 -8.93 9.10 -12.76
C ILE A 240 -7.84 8.17 -13.30
N LEU A 241 -8.00 7.68 -14.53
CA LEU A 241 -7.04 6.79 -15.19
C LEU A 241 -6.97 7.07 -16.69
N GLN A 242 -5.75 7.03 -17.22
CA GLN A 242 -5.48 6.92 -18.65
C GLN A 242 -4.36 5.90 -18.83
N THR A 243 -4.59 4.86 -19.62
CA THR A 243 -3.57 3.84 -19.92
C THR A 243 -3.76 3.22 -21.30
N LYS A 244 -2.72 2.53 -21.78
CA LYS A 244 -2.72 1.72 -23.01
C LYS A 244 -2.20 0.31 -22.71
N GLY A 245 -2.74 -0.67 -23.42
CA GLY A 245 -2.42 -2.09 -23.27
C GLY A 245 -3.68 -2.93 -23.03
N HIS A 246 -3.48 -4.19 -22.63
CA HIS A 246 -4.56 -5.12 -22.36
C HIS A 246 -4.69 -5.38 -20.86
N GLY A 247 -5.89 -5.21 -20.30
CA GLY A 247 -6.07 -5.26 -18.86
C GLY A 247 -7.51 -5.05 -18.42
N HIS A 248 -7.67 -4.77 -17.12
CA HIS A 248 -8.96 -4.42 -16.54
C HIS A 248 -8.80 -3.49 -15.34
N PHE A 249 -9.67 -2.48 -15.28
CA PHE A 249 -9.76 -1.55 -14.17
C PHE A 249 -10.54 -2.18 -13.00
N ILE A 250 -9.99 -2.05 -11.78
CA ILE A 250 -10.54 -2.69 -10.57
C ILE A 250 -10.96 -1.67 -9.51
N GLY A 251 -10.94 -0.38 -9.81
CA GLY A 251 -11.49 0.65 -8.93
C GLY A 251 -10.54 1.77 -8.57
N CYS A 252 -10.99 2.65 -7.70
CA CYS A 252 -10.22 3.79 -7.25
C CYS A 252 -10.63 4.26 -5.86
N SER A 253 -9.75 5.06 -5.27
CA SER A 253 -10.07 5.95 -4.16
C SER A 253 -9.95 7.39 -4.62
N LEU A 254 -10.83 8.27 -4.14
CA LEU A 254 -10.90 9.67 -4.54
C LEU A 254 -11.20 10.53 -3.31
N SER A 255 -10.36 11.53 -3.09
CA SER A 255 -10.51 12.55 -2.06
C SER A 255 -10.68 13.91 -2.71
N MET A 256 -11.68 14.68 -2.29
CA MET A 256 -12.03 15.97 -2.89
C MET A 256 -12.31 17.01 -1.81
N GLN A 257 -11.94 18.27 -2.09
CA GLN A 257 -12.23 19.41 -1.23
C GLN A 257 -12.57 20.66 -2.03
N SER A 258 -13.79 21.16 -1.93
CA SER A 258 -14.17 22.45 -2.55
C SER A 258 -13.47 23.63 -1.87
N TRP A 259 -13.14 24.70 -2.60
CA TRP A 259 -12.72 25.98 -2.00
C TRP A 259 -13.83 26.53 -1.10
N LEU A 260 -15.06 26.55 -1.63
CA LEU A 260 -16.25 27.07 -0.97
C LEU A 260 -16.71 26.07 0.12
N PRO A 261 -16.84 26.50 1.40
CA PRO A 261 -17.45 25.69 2.46
C PRO A 261 -18.91 25.35 2.18
N ASN A 262 -19.42 24.27 2.79
CA ASN A 262 -20.80 23.78 2.59
C ASN A 262 -21.19 23.55 1.11
N TYR A 263 -20.23 23.21 0.26
CA TYR A 263 -20.46 22.96 -1.16
C TYR A 263 -19.92 21.60 -1.58
N LEU A 264 -20.83 20.69 -1.93
CA LEU A 264 -20.51 19.36 -2.46
C LEU A 264 -20.89 19.21 -3.94
N GLY A 265 -21.09 20.32 -4.66
CA GLY A 265 -21.54 20.29 -6.05
C GLY A 265 -20.55 19.66 -7.04
N TYR A 266 -19.31 19.42 -6.63
CA TYR A 266 -18.35 18.62 -7.41
C TYR A 266 -18.74 17.13 -7.49
N LEU A 267 -19.65 16.65 -6.63
CA LEU A 267 -20.17 15.29 -6.70
C LEU A 267 -21.11 15.08 -7.89
N GLU A 268 -21.57 16.14 -8.57
CA GLU A 268 -22.55 16.04 -9.66
C GLU A 268 -21.96 15.60 -11.01
N ALA A 269 -20.66 15.31 -11.07
CA ALA A 269 -19.98 14.96 -12.30
C ALA A 269 -20.11 13.44 -12.59
N PRO A 270 -20.95 12.99 -13.54
CA PRO A 270 -21.01 11.60 -13.95
C PRO A 270 -19.67 11.09 -14.51
N GLU A 271 -19.45 9.79 -14.36
CA GLU A 271 -18.36 9.07 -15.00
C GLU A 271 -18.59 8.95 -16.50
N PHE A 272 -17.51 9.09 -17.26
CA PHE A 272 -17.39 8.79 -18.67
C PHE A 272 -16.16 7.90 -18.85
N ILE A 273 -16.40 6.67 -19.30
CA ILE A 273 -15.34 5.70 -19.54
C ILE A 273 -15.28 5.38 -21.02
N TYR A 274 -14.08 5.53 -21.58
CA TYR A 274 -13.75 5.30 -22.98
C TYR A 274 -12.87 4.06 -23.05
N ILE A 275 -13.36 3.02 -23.72
CA ILE A 275 -12.69 1.71 -23.83
C ILE A 275 -12.35 1.48 -25.29
N ASP A 276 -11.07 1.26 -25.57
CA ASP A 276 -10.55 0.91 -26.90
C ASP A 276 -11.01 1.92 -28.00
N THR A 277 -11.01 3.21 -27.66
CA THR A 277 -11.37 4.31 -28.58
C THR A 277 -10.15 5.13 -29.00
N GLU A 278 -10.09 5.57 -30.26
CA GLU A 278 -8.96 6.35 -30.76
C GLU A 278 -8.92 7.81 -30.25
N ASP A 279 -10.08 8.44 -30.00
CA ASP A 279 -10.19 9.90 -29.85
C ASP A 279 -11.16 10.38 -28.75
N LYS A 280 -11.63 9.50 -27.86
CA LYS A 280 -12.69 9.79 -26.87
C LYS A 280 -13.98 10.36 -27.49
N SER A 281 -14.27 10.10 -28.78
CA SER A 281 -15.47 10.66 -29.43
C SER A 281 -16.79 10.16 -28.84
N VAL A 282 -16.84 8.89 -28.40
CA VAL A 282 -18.04 8.28 -27.81
C VAL A 282 -17.67 7.51 -26.54
N PRO A 283 -18.25 7.82 -25.38
CA PRO A 283 -18.03 7.05 -24.16
C PRO A 283 -18.71 5.67 -24.27
N THR A 284 -18.04 4.64 -23.78
CA THR A 284 -18.55 3.26 -23.72
C THR A 284 -19.45 3.07 -22.50
N ILE A 285 -19.10 3.70 -21.37
CA ILE A 285 -19.89 3.70 -20.13
C ILE A 285 -20.10 5.14 -19.69
N VAL A 286 -21.34 5.46 -19.33
CA VAL A 286 -21.74 6.77 -18.81
C VAL A 286 -22.59 6.55 -17.56
N GLY A 287 -22.28 7.24 -16.47
CA GLY A 287 -23.11 7.22 -15.27
C GLY A 287 -23.95 8.48 -15.08
N SER A 288 -24.36 8.74 -13.84
CA SER A 288 -25.31 9.81 -13.49
C SER A 288 -24.75 10.88 -12.56
N GLY A 289 -23.73 10.56 -11.77
CA GLY A 289 -23.12 11.45 -10.80
C GLY A 289 -21.87 10.80 -10.19
N LEU A 290 -20.97 11.62 -9.66
CA LEU A 290 -19.73 11.14 -9.07
C LEU A 290 -20.04 10.31 -7.82
N GLU A 291 -20.93 10.78 -6.94
CA GLU A 291 -21.32 9.98 -5.78
C GLU A 291 -22.05 8.70 -6.18
N ASP A 292 -22.81 8.74 -7.27
CA ASP A 292 -23.56 7.60 -7.78
C ASP A 292 -22.60 6.49 -8.24
N TYR A 293 -21.48 6.84 -8.90
CA TYR A 293 -20.42 5.87 -9.22
C TYR A 293 -19.90 5.15 -7.96
N PHE A 294 -19.83 5.82 -6.81
CA PHE A 294 -19.42 5.23 -5.54
C PHE A 294 -20.57 4.55 -4.77
N ASN A 295 -21.70 4.27 -5.44
CA ASN A 295 -22.97 3.75 -4.87
C ASN A 295 -23.52 4.62 -3.73
N GLY A 296 -23.22 5.91 -3.77
CA GLY A 296 -23.89 6.91 -2.96
C GLY A 296 -25.22 7.32 -3.59
N GLY A 297 -25.67 8.49 -3.16
CA GLY A 297 -26.81 9.17 -3.74
C GLY A 297 -27.15 10.39 -2.89
N TRP A 298 -27.63 11.46 -3.53
CA TRP A 298 -27.96 12.71 -2.86
C TRP A 298 -26.80 13.23 -2.00
N TYR A 299 -25.60 13.31 -2.59
CA TYR A 299 -24.38 13.72 -1.89
C TYR A 299 -24.04 12.84 -0.67
N PHE A 300 -24.18 11.51 -0.81
CA PHE A 300 -24.05 10.54 0.28
C PHE A 300 -24.96 10.88 1.47
N ARG A 301 -26.27 10.91 1.22
CA ARG A 301 -27.29 11.11 2.26
C ARG A 301 -27.11 10.08 3.38
N GLU A 302 -27.25 10.52 4.63
CA GLU A 302 -26.93 9.77 5.87
C GLU A 302 -25.45 9.68 6.29
N GLY A 303 -24.50 10.23 5.51
CA GLY A 303 -23.14 10.46 6.00
C GLY A 303 -22.14 9.35 5.66
N GLU A 304 -21.18 9.13 6.58
CA GLU A 304 -20.08 8.19 6.40
C GLU A 304 -20.56 6.73 6.47
N PHE A 305 -20.03 5.87 5.59
CA PHE A 305 -20.21 4.42 5.67
C PHE A 305 -19.04 3.68 5.03
N CYS A 306 -18.83 2.42 5.42
CA CYS A 306 -17.74 1.58 4.91
C CYS A 306 -18.29 0.18 4.57
N GLY A 307 -18.34 -0.15 3.29
CA GLY A 307 -18.68 -1.48 2.79
C GLY A 307 -17.47 -2.23 2.25
N GLU A 308 -17.65 -3.51 1.90
CA GLU A 308 -16.56 -4.35 1.38
C GLU A 308 -15.95 -3.78 0.10
N LEU A 309 -16.79 -3.33 -0.83
CA LEU A 309 -16.34 -2.88 -2.16
C LEU A 309 -16.55 -1.40 -2.41
N HIS A 310 -17.26 -0.66 -1.55
CA HIS A 310 -17.43 0.78 -1.70
C HIS A 310 -17.70 1.46 -0.35
N GLY A 311 -17.45 2.76 -0.26
CA GLY A 311 -17.67 3.52 0.96
C GLY A 311 -17.26 4.98 0.86
N VAL A 312 -17.66 5.75 1.87
CA VAL A 312 -17.31 7.16 2.08
C VAL A 312 -16.79 7.34 3.52
N PRO A 313 -15.53 6.94 3.80
CA PRO A 313 -14.95 6.97 5.14
C PRO A 313 -14.78 8.39 5.71
N ILE A 314 -14.69 9.42 4.86
CA ILE A 314 -14.69 10.82 5.29
C ILE A 314 -15.80 11.56 4.56
N LYS A 315 -16.68 12.21 5.33
CA LYS A 315 -17.57 13.24 4.83
C LYS A 315 -17.70 14.37 5.84
N ASP A 316 -17.14 15.52 5.50
CA ASP A 316 -17.25 16.77 6.25
C ASP A 316 -17.85 17.86 5.35
N PRO A 317 -19.18 18.05 5.34
CA PRO A 317 -19.82 19.07 4.52
C PRO A 317 -19.37 20.49 4.86
N LEU A 318 -19.12 20.78 6.15
CA LEU A 318 -18.69 22.11 6.62
C LEU A 318 -17.37 22.52 5.95
N ARG A 319 -16.41 21.59 5.87
CA ARG A 319 -15.13 21.81 5.16
C ARG A 319 -15.17 21.40 3.70
N SER A 320 -16.31 20.86 3.25
CA SER A 320 -16.54 20.32 1.91
C SER A 320 -15.52 19.26 1.52
N MET A 321 -15.21 18.35 2.44
CA MET A 321 -14.26 17.27 2.27
C MET A 321 -15.00 15.94 2.12
N VAL A 322 -14.64 15.17 1.10
CA VAL A 322 -15.10 13.80 0.92
C VAL A 322 -13.90 12.93 0.59
N SER A 323 -13.80 11.75 1.19
CA SER A 323 -12.95 10.65 0.73
C SER A 323 -13.83 9.44 0.54
N MET A 324 -13.73 8.83 -0.64
CA MET A 324 -14.58 7.72 -1.08
C MET A 324 -13.77 6.70 -1.85
N TYR A 325 -14.27 5.46 -1.89
CA TYR A 325 -13.65 4.37 -2.63
C TYR A 325 -14.72 3.48 -3.27
N ARG A 326 -14.35 2.87 -4.41
CA ARG A 326 -15.07 1.76 -5.03
C ARG A 326 -14.06 0.81 -5.64
N TYR A 327 -14.26 -0.48 -5.43
CA TYR A 327 -13.51 -1.57 -6.05
C TYR A 327 -14.45 -2.46 -6.84
N HIS A 328 -14.00 -2.88 -8.01
CA HIS A 328 -14.70 -3.79 -8.88
C HIS A 328 -14.15 -5.21 -8.70
N GLU A 329 -15.05 -6.20 -8.74
CA GLU A 329 -14.66 -7.62 -8.78
C GLU A 329 -15.24 -8.26 -10.04
N GLN A 330 -16.47 -8.76 -9.95
CA GLN A 330 -17.18 -9.36 -11.09
C GLN A 330 -17.52 -8.33 -12.17
N ASP A 331 -17.57 -7.05 -11.80
CA ASP A 331 -17.84 -5.90 -12.66
C ASP A 331 -16.56 -5.14 -13.05
N ALA A 332 -15.37 -5.77 -12.98
CA ALA A 332 -14.14 -5.17 -13.45
C ALA A 332 -14.25 -4.76 -14.93
N ILE A 333 -13.71 -3.58 -15.27
CA ILE A 333 -13.92 -2.97 -16.59
C ILE A 333 -12.74 -3.32 -17.49
N CYS A 334 -12.95 -4.26 -18.40
CA CYS A 334 -11.93 -4.79 -19.30
C CYS A 334 -11.65 -3.85 -20.49
N PHE A 335 -10.41 -3.88 -20.97
CA PHE A 335 -9.95 -3.15 -22.15
C PHE A 335 -8.82 -3.92 -22.85
N ASN A 336 -8.70 -3.78 -24.18
CA ASN A 336 -7.70 -4.50 -24.98
C ASN A 336 -6.57 -3.63 -25.50
N GLU A 337 -6.83 -2.34 -25.68
CA GLU A 337 -5.91 -1.39 -26.29
C GLU A 337 -5.75 -0.13 -25.46
N SER A 338 -6.84 0.43 -24.94
CA SER A 338 -6.79 1.66 -24.14
C SER A 338 -7.97 1.81 -23.20
N PHE A 339 -7.72 2.53 -22.10
CA PHE A 339 -8.73 2.83 -21.10
C PHE A 339 -8.56 4.25 -20.62
N ILE A 340 -9.65 5.02 -20.63
CA ILE A 340 -9.70 6.36 -20.06
C ILE A 340 -10.96 6.51 -19.23
N PHE A 341 -10.82 6.98 -18.00
CA PHE A 341 -11.91 7.22 -17.07
C PHE A 341 -11.84 8.66 -16.56
N ASP A 342 -12.83 9.46 -16.96
CA ASP A 342 -13.03 10.84 -16.52
C ASP A 342 -14.35 10.99 -15.74
N PHE A 343 -14.38 11.91 -14.78
CA PHE A 343 -15.63 12.51 -14.31
C PHE A 343 -15.82 13.86 -15.00
N ILE A 344 -16.97 14.08 -15.63
CA ILE A 344 -17.24 15.28 -16.43
C ILE A 344 -18.48 15.99 -15.90
N ASN A 345 -18.31 17.23 -15.44
CA ASN A 345 -19.41 18.01 -14.90
C ASN A 345 -20.29 18.58 -16.03
N PRO A 346 -21.61 18.31 -16.08
CA PRO A 346 -22.49 18.83 -17.12
C PRO A 346 -22.86 20.31 -16.90
N ARG A 347 -22.57 20.87 -15.73
CA ARG A 347 -22.95 22.24 -15.35
C ARG A 347 -21.99 23.25 -15.94
N LYS A 348 -22.52 24.44 -16.24
CA LYS A 348 -21.71 25.55 -16.77
C LYS A 348 -20.71 26.08 -15.74
N PRO A 349 -19.59 26.70 -16.14
CA PRO A 349 -18.58 27.24 -15.22
C PRO A 349 -19.13 28.14 -14.11
N GLU A 350 -20.18 28.92 -14.37
CA GLU A 350 -20.75 29.85 -13.38
C GLU A 350 -21.50 29.12 -12.24
N GLN A 351 -21.89 27.86 -12.49
CA GLN A 351 -22.64 26.99 -11.58
C GLN A 351 -21.73 26.02 -10.80
N THR A 352 -20.44 26.01 -11.10
CA THR A 352 -19.46 25.14 -10.43
C THR A 352 -18.54 25.95 -9.52
N ARG A 353 -17.78 25.27 -8.67
CA ARG A 353 -16.80 25.91 -7.79
C ARG A 353 -15.47 25.16 -7.88
N PRO A 354 -14.33 25.85 -7.75
CA PRO A 354 -13.03 25.19 -7.73
C PRO A 354 -12.92 24.20 -6.59
N PHE A 355 -12.27 23.06 -6.85
CA PHE A 355 -12.01 22.03 -5.87
C PHE A 355 -10.60 21.45 -6.02
N LYS A 356 -10.04 20.97 -4.91
CA LYS A 356 -8.85 20.12 -4.87
C LYS A 356 -9.28 18.66 -4.97
N PHE A 357 -8.44 17.83 -5.57
CA PHE A 357 -8.63 16.40 -5.58
C PHE A 357 -7.31 15.65 -5.44
N SER A 358 -7.40 14.42 -4.95
CA SER A 358 -6.38 13.39 -5.12
C SER A 358 -7.04 12.03 -5.32
N SER A 359 -6.52 11.23 -6.24
CA SER A 359 -7.05 9.91 -6.57
C SER A 359 -5.94 8.87 -6.65
N ALA A 360 -6.27 7.64 -6.26
CA ALA A 360 -5.47 6.46 -6.53
C ALA A 360 -6.33 5.50 -7.38
N ALA A 361 -5.94 5.31 -8.64
CA ALA A 361 -6.59 4.37 -9.55
C ALA A 361 -5.88 3.02 -9.51
N PHE A 362 -6.62 1.91 -9.49
CA PHE A 362 -6.11 0.55 -9.39
C PHE A 362 -6.56 -0.27 -10.61
N TRP A 363 -5.64 -1.02 -11.21
CA TRP A 363 -5.95 -1.90 -12.34
C TRP A 363 -4.90 -3.01 -12.49
N TYR A 364 -5.19 -3.98 -13.36
CA TYR A 364 -4.21 -4.95 -13.83
C TYR A 364 -3.96 -4.81 -15.32
N GLN A 365 -2.72 -5.02 -15.76
CA GLN A 365 -2.35 -5.20 -17.16
C GLN A 365 -1.51 -6.45 -17.37
N ASP A 366 -1.52 -6.99 -18.59
CA ASP A 366 -0.70 -8.12 -19.02
C ASP A 366 0.80 -7.97 -18.70
N LYS A 367 1.31 -6.74 -18.66
CA LYS A 367 2.69 -6.40 -18.30
C LYS A 367 2.78 -5.12 -17.45
N ALA A 368 3.96 -4.91 -16.86
CA ALA A 368 4.31 -3.65 -16.22
C ALA A 368 4.36 -2.53 -17.26
N VAL A 369 3.75 -1.37 -16.96
CA VAL A 369 3.73 -0.21 -17.86
C VAL A 369 3.99 1.07 -17.06
N PRO A 370 4.57 2.11 -17.70
CA PRO A 370 4.75 3.40 -17.04
C PRO A 370 3.41 4.08 -16.76
N LEU A 371 3.37 4.89 -15.72
CA LEU A 371 2.19 5.64 -15.29
C LEU A 371 2.03 6.90 -16.16
N ALA A 372 0.79 7.21 -16.54
CA ALA A 372 0.49 8.34 -17.42
C ALA A 372 0.70 9.71 -16.77
N PHE A 373 0.55 9.80 -15.44
CA PHE A 373 0.80 11.01 -14.68
C PHE A 373 2.07 10.87 -13.86
N LYS A 374 2.82 11.96 -13.79
CA LYS A 374 3.95 12.08 -12.86
C LYS A 374 3.42 12.44 -11.48
N LEU A 375 4.08 11.94 -10.44
CA LEU A 375 3.87 12.45 -9.09
C LEU A 375 4.00 13.99 -9.08
N PRO A 376 3.03 14.72 -8.50
CA PRO A 376 3.14 16.16 -8.32
C PRO A 376 4.33 16.55 -7.43
N GLU A 377 4.78 17.79 -7.54
CA GLU A 377 5.75 18.36 -6.59
C GLU A 377 5.21 18.28 -5.15
N LYS A 378 6.11 18.11 -4.17
CA LYS A 378 5.72 17.82 -2.78
C LYS A 378 4.79 18.88 -2.18
N GLU A 379 4.92 20.14 -2.57
CA GLU A 379 4.05 21.23 -2.14
C GLU A 379 2.61 21.01 -2.63
N LYS A 380 2.44 20.46 -3.84
CA LYS A 380 1.14 20.14 -4.43
C LYS A 380 0.51 18.90 -3.82
N LEU A 381 1.27 18.03 -3.17
CA LEU A 381 0.72 16.88 -2.45
C LEU A 381 -0.10 17.33 -1.23
N VAL A 382 0.19 18.50 -0.66
CA VAL A 382 -0.38 18.96 0.61
C VAL A 382 -1.12 20.30 0.50
N ASP A 383 -1.33 20.83 -0.70
CA ASP A 383 -1.95 22.15 -0.93
C ASP A 383 -3.49 22.18 -0.80
N TRP A 384 -4.04 21.34 0.08
CA TRP A 384 -5.45 21.35 0.46
C TRP A 384 -5.86 22.72 1.01
N TYR A 385 -7.09 23.16 0.72
CA TYR A 385 -7.58 24.44 1.23
C TYR A 385 -7.64 24.47 2.76
N ARG A 386 -7.96 23.33 3.37
CA ARG A 386 -8.07 23.14 4.82
C ARG A 386 -7.61 21.74 5.20
N MET A 387 -6.83 21.64 6.27
CA MET A 387 -6.52 20.37 6.93
C MET A 387 -7.27 20.30 8.26
N ARG A 388 -7.70 19.10 8.66
CA ARG A 388 -8.35 18.90 9.96
C ARG A 388 -7.31 18.59 11.01
N ASP A 389 -7.47 19.19 12.19
CA ASP A 389 -6.81 18.70 13.38
C ASP A 389 -7.56 17.44 13.84
N THR A 390 -6.84 16.31 13.89
CA THR A 390 -7.37 15.04 14.38
C THR A 390 -6.48 14.55 15.52
N ASP A 391 -7.09 14.24 16.67
CA ASP A 391 -6.39 13.58 17.75
C ASP A 391 -6.43 12.06 17.51
N HIS A 392 -5.29 11.51 17.11
CA HIS A 392 -5.09 10.07 17.03
C HIS A 392 -4.32 9.66 18.28
N GLN A 393 -5.05 9.31 19.33
CA GLN A 393 -4.44 8.95 20.60
C GLN A 393 -3.69 7.61 20.47
N ALA A 394 -2.36 7.67 20.53
CA ALA A 394 -1.55 6.53 20.95
C ALA A 394 -1.26 6.69 22.44
N ILE A 395 -2.12 6.08 23.26
CA ILE A 395 -1.92 5.97 24.70
C ILE A 395 -1.08 4.68 24.91
N PRO A 396 0.13 4.77 25.47
CA PRO A 396 0.99 3.61 25.68
C PRO A 396 0.41 2.55 26.62
#